data_AF-A0A0M0JEQ5-F1
#
_entry.id   AF-A0A0M0JEQ5-F1
#
_cell.length_a   1.000
_cell.length_b   1.000
_cell.length_c   1.000
_cell.angle_alpha   90.00
_cell.angle_beta   90.00
_cell.angle_gamma   90.00
#
_symmetry.space_group_name_H-M   'P 1'
#
loop_
_entity.id
_entity.type
_entity.pdbx_description
1 polymer ?
#
loop_
_entity_poly.entity_id
_entity_poly.type
_entity_poly.pdbx_seq_one_letter_code
_entity_poly.pdbx_strand_id
1 'polypeptide(L)'
;MAPTMRRVMVLMFAAAAALPSCEDDTAAHCLCEDEACDMSPEGIDACLNGLADRSQSCTDFLALLAGCKADISGDGVCAAAHGNGETMPCLLQRTQPEALSEECRAALPKNTKKGLALYWADGKRQLHINEISELNKDDKETYNSWMSKKKKKGKSDKDKEREYAVKAAKRERVIELIKAAVSEAVSAAEEPSVKVAIEAASAEAKKALAEDMTGTLKPFGKEELENLARDAYKVAIKGKKEEL
;
A
#
# COMPACT_ATOMS: atom_id res chain seq x y z
N MET A 1 25.44 23.63 -39.69
CA MET A 1 25.98 24.02 -38.36
C MET A 1 24.79 24.12 -37.41
N ALA A 2 24.61 23.13 -36.54
CA ALA A 2 23.51 23.08 -35.58
C ALA A 2 24.07 23.32 -34.16
N PRO A 3 23.45 24.17 -33.33
CA PRO A 3 23.94 24.41 -31.97
C PRO A 3 23.50 23.28 -31.03
N THR A 4 24.48 22.78 -30.29
CA THR A 4 24.37 21.80 -29.21
C THR A 4 23.68 22.42 -27.99
N MET A 5 22.43 22.04 -27.73
CA MET A 5 21.75 22.36 -26.46
C MET A 5 22.24 21.42 -25.35
N ARG A 6 23.05 21.95 -24.44
CA ARG A 6 23.38 21.36 -23.13
C ARG A 6 22.10 21.13 -22.34
N ARG A 7 21.76 19.86 -22.10
CA ARG A 7 20.75 19.48 -21.09
C ARG A 7 21.36 19.65 -19.71
N VAL A 8 20.98 20.71 -19.01
CA VAL A 8 21.17 20.82 -17.56
C VAL A 8 20.21 19.84 -16.90
N MET A 9 20.74 18.72 -16.42
CA MET A 9 20.00 17.72 -15.65
C MET A 9 19.92 18.24 -14.21
N VAL A 10 18.85 18.96 -13.89
CA VAL A 10 18.54 19.34 -12.51
C VAL A 10 18.04 18.08 -11.80
N LEU A 11 18.93 17.46 -11.01
CA LEU A 11 18.58 16.41 -10.06
C LEU A 11 17.79 17.07 -8.92
N MET A 12 16.47 16.99 -8.96
CA MET A 12 15.62 17.32 -7.82
C MET A 12 15.68 16.15 -6.85
N PHE A 13 16.55 16.22 -5.85
CA PHE A 13 16.43 15.43 -4.63
C PHE A 13 15.13 15.87 -3.94
N ALA A 14 14.10 15.02 -4.01
CA ALA A 14 12.94 15.16 -3.15
C ALA A 14 13.38 14.83 -1.72
N ALA A 15 13.63 15.87 -0.92
CA ALA A 15 13.69 15.73 0.53
C ALA A 15 12.33 15.17 0.97
N ALA A 16 12.32 13.93 1.45
CA ALA A 16 11.25 13.48 2.32
C ALA A 16 11.14 14.53 3.44
N ALA A 17 9.94 15.05 3.70
CA ALA A 17 9.76 15.91 4.86
C ALA A 17 10.02 15.03 6.08
N ALA A 18 11.22 15.16 6.66
CA ALA A 18 11.58 14.51 7.90
C ALA A 18 10.56 14.91 8.97
N LEU A 19 10.26 13.99 9.87
CA LEU A 19 9.49 14.34 11.07
C LEU A 19 10.19 15.49 11.79
N PRO A 20 9.43 16.44 12.38
CA PRO A 20 10.06 17.53 13.12
C PRO A 20 10.97 16.92 14.18
N SER A 21 12.21 17.42 14.23
CA SER A 21 13.24 16.97 15.17
C SER A 21 14.11 18.14 15.61
N CYS A 22 14.75 17.97 16.77
CA CYS A 22 15.76 18.87 17.31
C CYS A 22 17.19 18.37 17.07
N GLU A 23 17.39 17.34 16.25
CA GLU A 23 18.70 16.67 16.11
C GLU A 23 19.78 17.64 15.62
N ASP A 24 19.48 18.44 14.60
CA ASP A 24 20.42 19.42 14.05
C ASP A 24 20.75 20.55 15.06
N ASP A 25 19.74 21.09 15.76
CA ASP A 25 19.95 22.12 16.78
C ASP A 25 20.72 21.57 18.00
N THR A 26 20.43 20.32 18.38
CA THR A 26 21.12 19.63 19.48
C THR A 26 22.59 19.43 19.12
N ALA A 27 22.87 18.89 17.93
CA ALA A 27 24.21 18.63 17.46
C ALA A 27 25.03 19.92 17.28
N ALA A 28 24.40 21.01 16.83
CA ALA A 28 25.06 22.28 16.59
C ALA A 28 25.33 23.09 17.85
N HIS A 29 24.51 22.95 18.89
CA HIS A 29 24.52 23.90 20.02
C HIS A 29 24.54 23.29 21.42
N CYS A 30 24.11 22.04 21.56
CA CYS A 30 23.91 21.41 22.88
C CYS A 30 24.86 20.25 23.16
N LEU A 31 25.62 19.79 22.17
CA LEU A 31 26.71 18.83 22.37
C LEU A 31 28.02 19.57 22.61
N CYS A 32 28.75 19.20 23.67
CA CYS A 32 30.10 19.71 23.95
C CYS A 32 31.07 18.53 24.12
N GLU A 33 32.36 18.77 23.84
CA GLU A 33 33.43 17.80 24.06
C GLU A 33 34.00 17.82 25.49
N ASP A 34 33.67 18.83 26.29
CA ASP A 34 34.19 19.01 27.65
C ASP A 34 33.27 18.39 28.72
N GLU A 35 33.84 17.78 29.75
CA GLU A 35 33.11 17.11 30.86
C GLU A 35 32.23 18.03 31.73
N ALA A 36 32.17 19.33 31.41
CA ALA A 36 31.36 20.33 32.12
C ALA A 36 29.94 20.49 31.54
N CYS A 37 29.63 19.88 30.40
CA CYS A 37 28.32 19.98 29.78
C CYS A 37 27.36 18.89 30.27
N ASP A 38 26.16 19.32 30.68
CA ASP A 38 25.09 18.43 31.10
C ASP A 38 24.40 17.80 29.89
N MET A 39 24.87 16.60 29.51
CA MET A 39 24.29 15.79 28.45
C MET A 39 23.13 14.91 28.91
N SER A 40 22.61 15.12 30.13
CA SER A 40 21.35 14.49 30.55
C SER A 40 20.19 14.99 29.66
N PRO A 41 19.09 14.24 29.56
CA PRO A 41 17.87 14.70 28.89
C PRO A 41 17.42 16.07 29.40
N GLU A 42 17.53 16.32 30.70
CA GLU A 42 17.17 17.58 31.35
C GLU A 42 18.12 18.73 30.94
N GLY A 43 19.43 18.45 30.85
CA GLY A 43 20.44 19.41 30.40
C GLY A 43 20.29 19.78 28.92
N ILE A 44 20.00 18.79 28.06
CA ILE A 44 19.71 19.00 26.64
C ILE A 44 18.42 19.80 26.47
N ASP A 45 17.36 19.47 27.21
CA ASP A 45 16.10 20.22 27.18
C ASP A 45 16.31 21.67 27.64
N ALA A 46 17.10 21.90 28.69
CA ALA A 46 17.43 23.25 29.16
C ALA A 46 18.21 24.04 28.10
N CYS A 47 19.17 23.41 27.42
CA CYS A 47 19.90 24.01 26.31
C CYS A 47 18.97 24.40 25.15
N LEU A 48 18.15 23.46 24.67
CA LEU A 48 17.23 23.67 23.55
C LEU A 48 16.16 24.73 23.85
N ASN A 49 15.73 24.87 25.11
CA ASN A 49 14.81 25.92 25.53
C ASN A 49 15.48 27.30 25.67
N GLY A 50 16.80 27.35 25.87
CA GLY A 50 17.60 28.57 25.96
C GLY A 50 18.06 29.13 24.60
N LEU A 51 17.92 28.38 23.51
CA LEU A 51 18.32 28.82 22.17
C LEU A 51 17.43 29.93 21.62
N ALA A 52 18.03 31.08 21.33
CA ALA A 52 17.35 32.24 20.75
C ALA A 52 16.96 32.03 19.27
N ASP A 53 17.80 31.32 18.49
CA ASP A 53 17.66 31.14 17.04
C ASP A 53 17.44 29.66 16.67
N ARG A 54 16.62 28.96 17.44
CA ARG A 54 16.30 27.54 17.21
C ARG A 54 15.54 27.33 15.90
N SER A 55 15.82 26.23 15.20
CA SER A 55 15.12 25.92 13.96
C SER A 55 13.60 25.78 14.14
N GLN A 56 12.86 26.03 13.07
CA GLN A 56 11.40 25.82 13.05
C GLN A 56 11.06 24.35 13.30
N SER A 57 11.85 23.42 12.76
CA SER A 57 11.70 21.97 12.96
C SER A 57 11.76 21.59 14.44
N CYS A 58 12.76 22.11 15.17
CA CYS A 58 12.90 21.84 16.58
C CYS A 58 11.83 22.53 17.43
N THR A 59 11.42 23.74 17.04
CA THR A 59 10.29 24.44 17.67
C THR A 59 8.98 23.66 17.51
N ASP A 60 8.71 23.12 16.32
CA ASP A 60 7.54 22.31 16.03
C ASP A 60 7.59 20.97 16.81
N PHE A 61 8.77 20.38 16.96
CA PHE A 61 8.98 19.15 17.73
C PHE A 61 8.71 19.36 19.23
N LEU A 62 9.24 20.42 19.82
CA LEU A 62 9.01 20.72 21.24
C LEU A 62 7.56 21.10 21.52
N ALA A 63 6.90 21.82 20.61
CA ALA A 63 5.48 22.11 20.69
C ALA A 63 4.63 20.82 20.63
N LEU A 64 5.02 19.86 19.78
CA LEU A 64 4.39 18.55 19.68
C LEU A 64 4.52 17.76 20.99
N LEU A 65 5.73 17.67 21.56
CA LEU A 65 5.95 16.97 22.83
C LEU A 65 5.19 17.64 23.98
N ALA A 66 5.14 18.97 24.01
CA ALA A 66 4.37 19.71 25.01
C ALA A 66 2.86 19.43 24.89
N GLY A 67 2.31 19.46 23.67
CA GLY A 67 0.90 19.14 23.42
C GLY A 67 0.54 17.68 23.68
N CYS A 68 1.49 16.76 23.53
CA CYS A 68 1.30 15.33 23.78
C CYS A 68 1.77 14.87 25.16
N LYS A 69 2.09 15.80 26.08
CA LYS A 69 2.68 15.49 27.39
C LYS A 69 1.87 14.46 28.19
N ALA A 70 0.54 14.60 28.20
CA ALA A 70 -0.36 13.69 28.91
C ALA A 70 -0.36 12.27 28.32
N ASP A 71 -0.10 12.13 27.02
CA ASP A 71 -0.07 10.84 26.34
C ASP A 71 1.30 10.16 26.41
N ILE A 72 2.39 10.92 26.62
CA ILE A 72 3.78 10.41 26.65
C ILE A 72 4.39 10.33 28.05
N SER A 73 3.67 10.77 29.09
CA SER A 73 4.14 10.76 30.48
C SER A 73 3.25 9.90 31.37
N GLY A 74 3.77 9.42 32.51
CA GLY A 74 2.98 8.67 33.50
C GLY A 74 2.31 7.43 32.91
N ASP A 75 0.99 7.35 33.04
CA ASP A 75 0.15 6.25 32.51
C ASP A 75 -0.41 6.54 31.10
N GLY A 76 0.13 7.53 30.40
CA GLY A 76 -0.29 7.89 29.03
C GLY A 76 -0.10 6.75 28.04
N VAL A 77 -0.94 6.70 27.00
CA VAL A 77 -0.97 5.62 26.00
C VAL A 77 0.37 5.39 25.27
N CYS A 78 1.23 6.40 25.22
CA CYS A 78 2.56 6.38 24.64
C CYS A 78 3.70 6.54 25.67
N ALA A 79 3.43 6.48 26.97
CA ALA A 79 4.45 6.70 28.00
C ALA A 79 5.59 5.66 27.96
N ALA A 80 5.24 4.38 27.78
CA ALA A 80 6.25 3.33 27.62
C ALA A 80 7.08 3.51 26.33
N ALA A 81 6.45 3.99 25.25
CA ALA A 81 7.17 4.26 24.00
C ALA A 81 8.10 5.46 24.15
N HIS A 82 7.71 6.48 24.91
CA HIS A 82 8.53 7.67 25.18
C HIS A 82 9.82 7.33 25.93
N GLY A 83 9.72 6.52 27.00
CA GLY A 83 10.89 6.04 27.73
C GLY A 83 11.87 5.18 26.92
N ASN A 84 11.42 4.64 25.78
CA ASN A 84 12.23 3.84 24.86
C ASN A 84 12.67 4.63 23.61
N GLY A 85 12.43 5.94 23.55
CA GLY A 85 12.76 6.76 22.37
C GLY A 85 11.85 6.53 21.15
N GLU A 86 10.76 5.78 21.30
CA GLU A 86 9.79 5.46 20.25
C GLU A 86 8.54 6.38 20.30
N THR A 87 8.67 7.57 20.89
CA THR A 87 7.59 8.57 21.04
C THR A 87 6.85 8.82 19.73
N MET A 88 7.60 9.14 18.66
CA MET A 88 7.03 9.53 17.37
C MET A 88 6.30 8.38 16.65
N PRO A 89 6.88 7.16 16.54
CA PRO A 89 6.15 6.00 16.06
C PRO A 89 4.85 5.72 16.85
N CYS A 90 4.86 5.88 18.17
CA CYS A 90 3.67 5.67 18.98
C CYS A 90 2.56 6.66 18.65
N LEU A 91 2.88 7.95 18.63
CA LEU A 91 1.92 9.04 18.40
C LEU A 91 1.36 9.07 16.97
N LEU A 92 2.18 8.70 15.97
CA LEU A 92 1.82 8.89 14.55
C LEU A 92 1.37 7.62 13.84
N GLN A 93 1.74 6.43 14.33
CA GLN A 93 1.55 5.18 13.59
C GLN A 93 0.87 4.07 14.38
N ARG A 94 1.14 3.96 15.68
CA ARG A 94 0.66 2.83 16.50
C ARG A 94 -0.62 3.15 17.27
N THR A 95 -0.84 4.43 17.58
CA THR A 95 -2.00 4.88 18.37
C THR A 95 -3.06 5.50 17.48
N GLN A 96 -4.33 5.10 17.69
CA GLN A 96 -5.45 5.71 16.99
C GLN A 96 -5.66 7.15 17.49
N PRO A 97 -5.98 8.12 16.61
CA PRO A 97 -6.17 9.52 17.02
C PRO A 97 -7.18 9.70 18.15
N GLU A 98 -8.22 8.86 18.23
CA GLU A 98 -9.27 8.90 19.24
C GLU A 98 -8.79 8.48 20.64
N ALA A 99 -7.68 7.75 20.70
CA ALA A 99 -7.07 7.30 21.96
C ALA A 99 -6.07 8.32 22.55
N LEU A 100 -5.79 9.40 21.81
CA LEU A 100 -4.93 10.50 22.25
C LEU A 100 -5.77 11.63 22.89
N SER A 101 -5.15 12.38 23.80
CA SER A 101 -5.76 13.59 24.35
C SER A 101 -6.11 14.61 23.25
N GLU A 102 -7.10 15.46 23.51
CA GLU A 102 -7.51 16.51 22.58
C GLU A 102 -6.36 17.48 22.25
N GLU A 103 -5.55 17.79 23.27
CA GLU A 103 -4.35 18.63 23.14
C GLU A 103 -3.31 17.98 22.24
N CYS A 104 -3.05 16.68 22.42
CA CYS A 104 -2.10 15.96 21.59
C CYS A 104 -2.56 15.88 20.14
N ARG A 105 -3.83 15.55 19.91
CA ARG A 105 -4.42 15.53 18.56
C ARG A 105 -4.35 16.89 17.87
N ALA A 106 -4.48 17.97 18.63
CA ALA A 106 -4.38 19.33 18.10
C ALA A 106 -2.93 19.70 17.74
N ALA A 107 -1.97 19.16 18.49
CA ALA A 107 -0.53 19.37 18.32
C ALA A 107 0.12 18.44 17.28
N LEU A 108 -0.47 17.28 16.99
CA LEU A 108 0.00 16.38 15.93
C LEU A 108 0.18 17.14 14.61
N PRO A 109 1.24 16.85 13.82
CA PRO A 109 1.45 17.47 12.53
C PRO A 109 0.22 17.24 11.64
N LYS A 110 -0.59 18.28 11.48
CA LYS A 110 -1.72 18.22 10.56
C LYS A 110 -1.12 18.16 9.17
N ASN A 111 -1.48 17.14 8.39
CA ASN A 111 -1.26 17.18 6.96
C ASN A 111 -2.04 18.40 6.41
N THR A 112 -1.37 19.55 6.30
CA THR A 112 -1.94 20.83 5.84
C THR A 112 -2.33 20.78 4.37
N LYS A 113 -1.90 19.74 3.67
CA LYS A 113 -2.27 19.46 2.29
C LYS A 113 -3.71 18.96 2.27
N LYS A 114 -4.56 19.60 1.46
CA LYS A 114 -5.93 19.18 1.17
C LYS A 114 -6.04 18.76 -0.28
N GLY A 115 -7.06 17.96 -0.60
CA GLY A 115 -7.35 17.55 -1.96
C GLY A 115 -6.20 16.75 -2.57
N LEU A 116 -5.88 16.99 -3.84
CA LEU A 116 -4.93 16.15 -4.58
C LEU A 116 -3.50 16.24 -4.01
N ALA A 117 -3.14 17.36 -3.40
CA ALA A 117 -1.85 17.57 -2.76
C ALA A 117 -1.62 16.66 -1.54
N LEU A 118 -2.69 16.27 -0.84
CA LEU A 118 -2.62 15.31 0.26
C LEU A 118 -2.24 13.93 -0.27
N TYR A 119 -3.00 13.47 -1.25
CA TYR A 119 -2.89 12.09 -1.73
C TYR A 119 -1.72 11.83 -2.67
N TRP A 120 -1.19 12.88 -3.30
CA TRP A 120 -0.01 12.82 -4.17
C TRP A 120 1.23 13.43 -3.54
N ALA A 121 1.23 13.66 -2.22
CA ALA A 121 2.40 14.14 -1.48
C ALA A 121 3.63 13.22 -1.71
N ASP A 122 3.39 11.91 -1.73
CA ASP A 122 4.41 10.86 -1.91
C ASP A 122 4.55 10.39 -3.37
N GLY A 123 3.95 11.14 -4.30
CA GLY A 123 3.96 10.83 -5.73
C GLY A 123 2.59 10.49 -6.29
N LYS A 124 2.48 10.58 -7.62
CA LYS A 124 1.19 10.41 -8.33
C LYS A 124 0.77 8.94 -8.34
N ARG A 125 -0.13 8.57 -7.42
CA ARG A 125 -0.78 7.26 -7.36
C ARG A 125 -2.25 7.31 -7.78
N GLN A 126 -2.82 6.15 -8.05
CA GLN A 126 -4.27 6.03 -8.21
C GLN A 126 -4.93 6.18 -6.85
N LEU A 127 -6.05 6.91 -6.85
CA LEU A 127 -6.86 7.16 -5.67
C LEU A 127 -7.99 6.15 -5.59
N HIS A 128 -8.35 5.77 -4.37
CA HIS A 128 -9.52 4.95 -4.08
C HIS A 128 -10.81 5.77 -4.25
N ILE A 129 -11.95 5.10 -4.43
CA ILE A 129 -13.23 5.78 -4.74
C ILE A 129 -13.65 6.80 -3.66
N ASN A 130 -13.38 6.49 -2.39
CA ASN A 130 -13.65 7.37 -1.26
C ASN A 130 -12.75 8.62 -1.31
N GLU A 131 -11.45 8.44 -1.59
CA GLU A 131 -10.48 9.54 -1.73
C GLU A 131 -10.84 10.46 -2.91
N ILE A 132 -11.33 9.89 -4.02
CA ILE A 132 -11.79 10.67 -5.18
C ILE A 132 -13.03 11.48 -4.82
N SER A 133 -13.94 10.93 -4.01
CA SER A 133 -15.19 11.61 -3.65
C SER A 133 -14.94 12.91 -2.88
N GLU A 134 -13.89 12.94 -2.06
CA GLU A 134 -13.47 14.05 -1.21
C GLU A 134 -12.69 15.15 -1.97
N LEU A 135 -12.30 14.91 -3.23
CA LEU A 135 -11.66 15.93 -4.04
C LEU A 135 -12.63 17.04 -4.46
N ASN A 136 -12.14 18.28 -4.48
CA ASN A 136 -12.85 19.40 -5.10
C ASN A 136 -12.88 19.25 -6.64
N LYS A 137 -13.62 20.13 -7.32
CA LYS A 137 -13.81 20.06 -8.78
C LYS A 137 -12.49 20.12 -9.57
N ASP A 138 -11.62 21.06 -9.22
CA ASP A 138 -10.37 21.32 -9.96
C ASP A 138 -9.36 20.16 -9.76
N ASP A 139 -9.33 19.59 -8.56
CA ASP A 139 -8.54 18.40 -8.24
C ASP A 139 -9.09 17.15 -8.92
N LYS A 140 -10.41 16.99 -9.03
CA LYS A 140 -11.04 15.91 -9.80
C LYS A 140 -10.68 16.01 -11.28
N GLU A 141 -10.72 17.21 -11.86
CA GLU A 141 -10.32 17.44 -13.25
C GLU A 141 -8.84 17.13 -13.48
N THR A 142 -7.97 17.53 -12.54
CA THR A 142 -6.53 17.23 -12.57
C THR A 142 -6.25 15.74 -12.44
N TYR A 143 -6.92 15.05 -11.51
CA TYR A 143 -6.85 13.60 -11.34
C TYR A 143 -7.31 12.86 -12.61
N ASN A 144 -8.45 13.24 -13.17
CA ASN A 144 -9.02 12.64 -14.38
C ASN A 144 -8.13 12.87 -15.60
N SER A 145 -7.56 14.06 -15.75
CA SER A 145 -6.59 14.38 -16.80
C SER A 145 -5.34 13.51 -16.69
N TRP A 146 -4.78 13.35 -15.49
CA TRP A 146 -3.65 12.44 -15.24
C TRP A 146 -4.01 10.98 -15.52
N MET A 147 -5.18 10.51 -15.10
CA MET A 147 -5.67 9.15 -15.40
C MET A 147 -5.85 8.93 -16.91
N SER A 148 -6.36 9.93 -17.63
CA SER A 148 -6.48 9.89 -19.10
C SER A 148 -5.11 9.83 -19.77
N LYS A 149 -4.11 10.56 -19.27
CA LYS A 149 -2.72 10.53 -19.76
C LYS A 149 -2.03 9.22 -19.45
N LYS A 150 -2.25 8.63 -18.27
CA LYS A 150 -1.76 7.29 -17.91
C LYS A 150 -2.37 6.22 -18.82
N LYS A 151 -3.66 6.33 -19.14
CA LYS A 151 -4.32 5.46 -20.14
C LYS A 151 -3.78 5.69 -21.55
N LYS A 152 -3.46 6.93 -21.93
CA LYS A 152 -2.91 7.30 -23.26
C LYS A 152 -1.43 6.96 -23.46
N LYS A 153 -0.62 6.86 -22.40
CA LYS A 153 0.84 6.58 -22.51
C LYS A 153 1.16 5.14 -22.95
N GLY A 154 0.15 4.28 -23.09
CA GLY A 154 0.33 2.85 -23.33
C GLY A 154 0.94 2.15 -22.12
N LYS A 155 0.51 0.91 -21.86
CA LYS A 155 1.26 0.02 -20.96
C LYS A 155 2.64 -0.19 -21.59
N SER A 156 3.72 -0.13 -20.80
CA SER A 156 5.02 -0.54 -21.32
C SER A 156 4.94 -1.99 -21.79
N ASP A 157 5.76 -2.41 -22.76
CA ASP A 157 5.69 -3.79 -23.24
C ASP A 157 5.95 -4.80 -22.12
N LYS A 158 6.82 -4.43 -21.15
CA LYS A 158 7.05 -5.18 -19.92
C LYS A 158 5.80 -5.28 -19.03
N ASP A 159 5.00 -4.22 -18.93
CA ASP A 159 3.73 -4.25 -18.19
C ASP A 159 2.67 -5.11 -18.88
N LYS A 160 2.61 -5.07 -20.23
CA LYS A 160 1.71 -5.94 -21.02
C LYS A 160 2.10 -7.40 -20.86
N GLU A 161 3.38 -7.71 -20.91
CA GLU A 161 3.93 -9.05 -20.73
C GLU A 161 3.62 -9.58 -19.33
N ARG A 162 3.87 -8.78 -18.29
CA ARG A 162 3.54 -9.15 -16.90
C ARG A 162 2.04 -9.39 -16.71
N GLU A 163 1.18 -8.55 -17.28
CA GLU A 163 -0.27 -8.73 -17.18
C GLU A 163 -0.74 -9.96 -17.95
N TYR A 164 -0.16 -10.24 -19.12
CA TYR A 164 -0.43 -11.46 -19.87
C TYR A 164 -0.01 -12.69 -19.05
N ALA A 165 1.18 -12.68 -18.46
CA ALA A 165 1.67 -13.77 -17.61
C ALA A 165 0.75 -14.01 -16.39
N VAL A 166 0.28 -12.95 -15.73
CA VAL A 166 -0.66 -13.08 -14.60
C VAL A 166 -1.99 -13.66 -15.06
N LYS A 167 -2.52 -13.23 -16.21
CA LYS A 167 -3.78 -13.77 -16.76
C LYS A 167 -3.64 -15.23 -17.17
N ALA A 168 -2.53 -15.58 -17.82
CA ALA A 168 -2.21 -16.94 -18.22
C ALA A 168 -2.10 -17.86 -16.99
N ALA A 169 -1.30 -17.47 -15.99
CA ALA A 169 -1.13 -18.25 -14.77
C ALA A 169 -2.44 -18.43 -13.98
N LYS A 170 -3.28 -17.39 -13.90
CA LYS A 170 -4.61 -17.51 -13.28
C LYS A 170 -5.49 -18.50 -14.05
N ARG A 171 -5.50 -18.40 -15.38
CA ARG A 171 -6.31 -19.28 -16.22
C ARG A 171 -5.84 -20.73 -16.13
N GLU A 172 -4.53 -20.98 -16.11
CA GLU A 172 -3.95 -22.31 -15.91
C GLU A 172 -4.34 -22.90 -14.55
N ARG A 173 -4.29 -22.12 -13.47
CA ARG A 173 -4.76 -22.58 -12.15
C ARG A 173 -6.23 -22.99 -12.18
N VAL A 174 -7.09 -22.20 -12.83
CA VAL A 174 -8.51 -22.53 -12.96
C VAL A 174 -8.72 -23.77 -13.82
N ILE A 175 -7.92 -23.97 -14.87
CA ILE A 175 -7.94 -25.19 -15.68
C ILE A 175 -7.63 -26.42 -14.82
N GLU A 176 -6.63 -26.36 -13.93
CA GLU A 176 -6.30 -27.47 -13.03
C GLU A 176 -7.43 -27.73 -12.00
N LEU A 177 -8.05 -26.67 -11.46
CA LEU A 177 -9.22 -26.82 -10.59
C LEU A 177 -10.40 -27.47 -11.32
N ILE A 178 -10.65 -27.07 -12.57
CA ILE A 178 -11.69 -27.68 -13.41
C ILE A 178 -11.37 -29.17 -13.64
N LYS A 179 -10.13 -29.53 -13.96
CA LYS A 179 -9.74 -30.94 -14.14
C LYS A 179 -9.95 -31.76 -12.87
N ALA A 180 -9.58 -31.21 -11.71
CA ALA A 180 -9.79 -31.85 -10.41
C ALA A 180 -11.29 -32.04 -10.13
N ALA A 181 -12.10 -30.98 -10.28
CA ALA A 181 -13.55 -31.04 -10.08
C ALA A 181 -14.23 -32.04 -11.02
N VAL A 182 -13.79 -32.12 -12.28
CA VAL A 182 -14.28 -33.14 -13.24
C VAL A 182 -13.89 -34.54 -12.78
N SER A 183 -12.65 -34.75 -12.34
CA SER A 183 -12.19 -36.06 -11.86
C SER A 183 -12.97 -36.53 -10.63
N GLU A 184 -13.22 -35.63 -9.68
CA GLU A 184 -14.03 -35.92 -8.49
C GLU A 184 -15.48 -36.27 -8.87
N ALA A 185 -16.11 -35.45 -9.72
CA ALA A 185 -17.48 -35.67 -10.17
C ALA A 185 -17.64 -36.98 -10.94
N VAL A 186 -16.67 -37.34 -11.79
CA VAL A 186 -16.66 -38.60 -12.57
C VAL A 186 -16.43 -39.81 -11.67
N SER A 187 -15.59 -39.67 -10.64
CA SER A 187 -15.31 -40.75 -9.70
C SER A 187 -16.51 -41.04 -8.81
N ALA A 188 -17.17 -39.99 -8.31
CA ALA A 188 -18.35 -40.05 -7.46
C ALA A 188 -19.64 -40.48 -8.20
N ALA A 189 -19.70 -40.34 -9.52
CA ALA A 189 -20.86 -40.75 -10.30
C ALA A 189 -20.95 -42.27 -10.43
N GLU A 190 -22.14 -42.83 -10.12
CA GLU A 190 -22.50 -44.22 -10.41
C GLU A 190 -22.48 -44.48 -11.92
N GLU A 191 -23.06 -43.55 -12.71
CA GLU A 191 -22.98 -43.53 -14.16
C GLU A 191 -22.20 -42.30 -14.64
N PRO A 192 -20.86 -42.40 -14.76
CA PRO A 192 -20.07 -41.28 -15.22
C PRO A 192 -20.36 -40.99 -16.70
N SER A 193 -20.62 -39.71 -17.02
CA SER A 193 -20.89 -39.27 -18.39
C SER A 193 -20.18 -37.95 -18.69
N VAL A 194 -19.99 -37.67 -19.99
CA VAL A 194 -19.43 -36.40 -20.47
C VAL A 194 -20.31 -35.21 -20.02
N LYS A 195 -21.62 -35.41 -19.87
CA LYS A 195 -22.53 -34.37 -19.39
C LYS A 195 -22.21 -33.97 -17.95
N VAL A 196 -21.98 -34.94 -17.07
CA VAL A 196 -21.56 -34.71 -15.67
C VAL A 196 -20.22 -33.94 -15.64
N ALA A 197 -19.27 -34.31 -16.49
CA ALA A 197 -18.01 -33.59 -16.62
C ALA A 197 -18.18 -32.13 -17.07
N ILE A 198 -19.06 -31.86 -18.06
CA ILE A 198 -19.32 -30.50 -18.53
C ILE A 198 -19.99 -29.66 -17.44
N GLU A 199 -20.92 -30.23 -16.68
CA GLU A 199 -21.60 -29.54 -15.57
C GLU A 199 -20.60 -29.19 -14.45
N ALA A 200 -19.73 -30.13 -14.06
CA ALA A 200 -18.67 -29.90 -13.08
C ALA A 200 -17.68 -28.82 -13.55
N ALA A 201 -17.22 -28.89 -14.79
CA ALA A 201 -16.33 -27.89 -15.37
C ALA A 201 -16.97 -26.50 -15.42
N SER A 202 -18.25 -26.41 -15.80
CA SER A 202 -18.97 -25.14 -15.84
C SER A 202 -19.20 -24.55 -14.45
N ALA A 203 -19.50 -25.39 -13.45
CA ALA A 203 -19.69 -24.95 -12.07
C ALA A 203 -18.39 -24.36 -11.49
N GLU A 204 -17.27 -25.07 -11.64
CA GLU A 204 -15.99 -24.62 -11.10
C GLU A 204 -15.48 -23.35 -11.83
N ALA A 205 -15.66 -23.28 -13.16
CA ALA A 205 -15.33 -22.07 -13.91
C ALA A 205 -16.15 -20.84 -13.47
N LYS A 206 -17.45 -21.02 -13.17
CA LYS A 206 -18.31 -19.94 -12.66
C LYS A 206 -17.90 -19.51 -11.26
N LYS A 207 -17.57 -20.46 -10.38
CA LYS A 207 -17.08 -20.19 -9.03
C LYS A 207 -15.77 -19.40 -9.08
N ALA A 208 -14.79 -19.85 -9.86
CA ALA A 208 -13.51 -19.17 -10.02
C ALA A 208 -13.66 -17.75 -10.59
N LEU A 209 -14.64 -17.53 -11.48
CA LEU A 209 -14.95 -16.20 -12.00
C LEU A 209 -15.61 -15.30 -10.94
N ALA A 210 -16.50 -15.84 -10.12
CA ALA A 210 -17.14 -15.09 -9.02
C ALA A 210 -16.15 -14.72 -7.92
N GLU A 211 -15.16 -15.57 -7.65
CA GLU A 211 -14.10 -15.34 -6.67
C GLU A 211 -12.97 -14.41 -7.20
N ASP A 212 -12.87 -14.18 -8.51
CA ASP A 212 -11.88 -13.24 -9.08
C ASP A 212 -12.31 -11.78 -8.89
N MET A 213 -12.13 -11.28 -7.66
CA MET A 213 -12.36 -9.89 -7.28
C MET A 213 -11.48 -8.88 -8.05
N THR A 214 -10.51 -9.34 -8.85
CA THR A 214 -9.61 -8.48 -9.63
C THR A 214 -10.11 -8.19 -11.05
N GLY A 215 -11.11 -8.93 -11.54
CA GLY A 215 -11.63 -8.80 -12.91
C GLY A 215 -10.58 -9.07 -14.00
N THR A 216 -9.53 -9.83 -13.71
CA THR A 216 -8.44 -10.14 -14.64
C THR A 216 -8.66 -11.48 -15.35
N LEU A 217 -9.44 -12.38 -14.76
CA LEU A 217 -9.87 -13.63 -15.36
C LEU A 217 -11.01 -13.36 -16.35
N LYS A 218 -10.82 -13.78 -17.61
CA LYS A 218 -11.88 -13.74 -18.61
C LYS A 218 -12.79 -14.97 -18.46
N PRO A 219 -14.10 -14.84 -18.73
CA PRO A 219 -15.01 -15.98 -18.78
C PRO A 219 -14.50 -17.03 -19.78
N PHE A 220 -14.62 -18.30 -19.40
CA PHE A 220 -14.31 -19.40 -20.30
C PHE A 220 -15.38 -19.50 -21.40
N GLY A 221 -14.94 -19.80 -22.63
CA GLY A 221 -15.86 -20.06 -23.74
C GLY A 221 -16.60 -21.39 -23.55
N LYS A 222 -17.82 -21.50 -24.09
CA LYS A 222 -18.60 -22.74 -24.03
C LYS A 222 -17.83 -23.92 -24.64
N GLU A 223 -17.30 -23.75 -25.84
CA GLU A 223 -16.54 -24.78 -26.56
C GLU A 223 -15.24 -25.16 -25.84
N GLU A 224 -14.58 -24.17 -25.22
CA GLU A 224 -13.38 -24.41 -24.42
C GLU A 224 -13.67 -25.30 -23.20
N LEU A 225 -14.74 -25.00 -22.46
CA LEU A 225 -15.15 -25.81 -21.31
C LEU A 225 -15.56 -27.22 -21.74
N GLU A 226 -16.27 -27.36 -22.86
CA GLU A 226 -16.65 -28.68 -23.37
C GLU A 226 -15.42 -29.53 -23.74
N ASN A 227 -14.42 -28.95 -24.40
CA ASN A 227 -13.19 -29.66 -24.75
C ASN A 227 -12.39 -30.04 -23.50
N LEU A 228 -12.22 -29.10 -22.56
CA LEU A 228 -11.50 -29.35 -21.31
C LEU A 228 -12.19 -30.45 -20.48
N ALA A 229 -13.53 -30.40 -20.38
CA ALA A 229 -14.32 -31.41 -19.69
C ALA A 229 -14.21 -32.79 -20.35
N ARG A 230 -14.26 -32.86 -21.69
CA ARG A 230 -14.10 -34.13 -22.43
C ARG A 230 -12.73 -34.75 -22.23
N ASP A 231 -11.67 -33.95 -22.23
CA ASP A 231 -10.31 -34.45 -22.05
C ASP A 231 -10.06 -34.88 -20.61
N ALA A 232 -10.50 -34.09 -19.62
CA ALA A 232 -10.47 -34.48 -18.22
C ALA A 232 -11.30 -35.75 -17.94
N TYR A 233 -12.47 -35.89 -18.56
CA TYR A 233 -13.32 -37.08 -18.47
C TYR A 233 -12.61 -38.34 -18.99
N LYS A 234 -11.93 -38.27 -20.15
CA LYS A 234 -11.17 -39.42 -20.69
C LYS A 234 -10.08 -39.88 -19.73
N VAL A 235 -9.38 -38.93 -19.12
CA VAL A 235 -8.32 -39.23 -18.13
C VAL A 235 -8.92 -39.87 -16.88
N ALA A 236 -9.98 -39.29 -16.32
CA ALA A 236 -10.64 -39.79 -15.11
C ALA A 236 -11.25 -41.20 -15.30
N ILE A 237 -11.91 -41.46 -16.43
CA ILE A 237 -12.45 -42.79 -16.76
C ILE A 237 -11.34 -43.82 -16.93
N LYS A 238 -10.20 -43.44 -17.51
CA LYS A 238 -9.05 -44.34 -17.64
C LYS A 238 -8.50 -44.71 -16.26
N GLY A 239 -8.35 -43.74 -15.35
CA GLY A 239 -7.93 -43.99 -13.98
C GLY A 239 -8.90 -44.91 -13.22
N LYS A 240 -10.22 -44.66 -13.31
CA LYS A 240 -11.25 -45.51 -12.68
C LYS A 240 -11.24 -46.97 -13.18
N LYS A 241 -10.79 -47.21 -14.41
CA LYS A 241 -10.64 -48.57 -14.98
C LYS A 241 -9.35 -49.28 -14.57
N GLU A 242 -8.32 -48.54 -14.16
CA GLU A 242 -7.04 -49.11 -13.70
C GLU A 242 -7.07 -49.41 -12.17
N GLU A 243 -8.02 -48.82 -11.43
CA GLU A 243 -8.25 -49.06 -9.99
C GLU A 243 -9.29 -50.17 -9.69
N LEU A 244 -9.98 -50.68 -10.72
CA LEU A 244 -10.94 -51.81 -10.67
C LEU A 244 -10.27 -53.11 -11.12
#